data_AF-A0A291QQY3-F1
#
_entry.id   AF-A0A291QQY3-F1
#
_cell.length_a   1.000
_cell.length_b   1.000
_cell.length_c   1.000
_cell.angle_alpha   90.00
_cell.angle_beta   90.00
_cell.angle_gamma   90.00
#
_symmetry.space_group_name_H-M   'P 1'
#
loop_
_entity.id
_entity.type
_entity.pdbx_description
1 polymer ?
#
loop_
_entity_poly.entity_id
_entity_poly.type
_entity_poly.pdbx_seq_one_letter_code
_entity_poly.pdbx_strand_id
1 'polypeptide(L)'
;MHEKVLNRIFLISFIYLVPLFDSITGLLVRGDSIQAGGIGSPSQLIRLYIITLSIFIIRSNVNYIYITLGSCYLLFIEIVSFCFHKDVSGLLYGLVFSYKFFYSIFIYLALKKIFNESNYSFSDVLKFIRNFLFFLCIIILVGNILAIKVGISSSIFRSKGLFPSGNGLGLLLGVLSLIMRLGANEKILNSFTDKIVYFLTLVCLVLVATKASVIFLILNAAVMFFALHPIARYIGLFVVSIIIAIFWTNIIYGLNLAFDVIIFRFENKESWLQFILSGRENYINTAVDTFEKSPWYFPRFIFGAGSFLSYELPSDFTLSYKMLEMDGVDVFFMYGLIGLIIYVLFFIYLTIRSFEISRILGWGAVALFLHSLMAGHTIFNGLSATAIVFILLLKNFHPKTNKKEYINYESSISVS
;
A
#
# COMPACT_ATOMS: atom_id res chain seq x y z
N MET A 1 4.48 30.88 14.93
CA MET A 1 3.79 31.15 13.65
C MET A 1 4.33 30.29 12.51
N HIS A 2 5.65 30.19 12.32
CA HIS A 2 6.27 29.37 11.27
C HIS A 2 5.90 27.88 11.32
N GLU A 3 5.84 27.25 12.49
CA GLU A 3 5.51 25.81 12.62
C GLU A 3 4.07 25.50 12.18
N LYS A 4 3.09 26.35 12.51
CA LYS A 4 1.70 26.20 12.06
C LYS A 4 1.55 26.32 10.54
N VAL A 5 2.32 27.22 9.91
CA VAL A 5 2.34 27.38 8.45
C VAL A 5 2.95 26.14 7.79
N LEU A 6 4.07 25.65 8.32
CA LEU A 6 4.74 24.43 7.83
C LEU A 6 3.81 23.21 7.92
N ASN A 7 3.13 23.02 9.06
CA ASN A 7 2.17 21.94 9.26
C ASN A 7 1.03 22.00 8.23
N ARG A 8 0.49 23.20 7.96
CA ARG A 8 -0.57 23.39 6.96
C ARG A 8 -0.08 23.09 5.54
N ILE A 9 1.11 23.56 5.17
CA ILE A 9 1.73 23.25 3.88
C ILE A 9 1.90 21.74 3.72
N PHE A 10 2.41 21.05 4.75
CA PHE A 10 2.58 19.61 4.72
C PHE A 10 1.25 18.87 4.48
N LEU A 11 0.20 19.20 5.26
CA LEU A 11 -1.10 18.54 5.12
C LEU A 11 -1.74 18.78 3.75
N ILE A 12 -1.66 20.01 3.22
CA ILE A 12 -2.17 20.36 1.88
C ILE A 12 -1.39 19.59 0.81
N SER A 13 -0.06 19.63 0.87
CA SER A 13 0.79 18.92 -0.09
C SER A 13 0.55 17.41 -0.06
N PHE A 14 0.36 16.83 1.12
CA PHE A 14 0.07 15.40 1.26
C PHE A 14 -1.31 15.02 0.70
N ILE A 15 -2.35 15.82 0.97
CA ILE A 15 -3.71 15.56 0.44
C ILE A 15 -3.76 15.73 -1.07
N TYR A 16 -3.21 16.84 -1.58
CA TYR A 16 -3.49 17.28 -2.95
C TYR A 16 -2.33 16.99 -3.92
N LEU A 17 -1.09 17.27 -3.52
CA LEU A 17 0.03 17.17 -4.45
C LEU A 17 0.51 15.72 -4.61
N VAL A 18 0.53 14.92 -3.54
CA VAL A 18 1.01 13.53 -3.63
C VAL A 18 0.19 12.70 -4.63
N PRO A 19 -1.16 12.60 -4.54
CA PRO A 19 -1.93 11.84 -5.51
C PRO A 19 -1.85 12.41 -6.94
N LEU A 20 -1.72 13.73 -7.07
CA LEU A 20 -1.59 14.40 -8.36
C LEU A 20 -0.27 14.05 -9.05
N PHE A 21 0.85 14.11 -8.34
CA PHE A 21 2.18 13.80 -8.89
C PHE A 21 2.36 12.30 -9.15
N ASP A 22 1.75 11.43 -8.35
CA ASP A 22 1.66 10.00 -8.65
C ASP A 22 0.88 9.76 -9.96
N SER A 23 -0.23 10.49 -10.18
CA SER A 23 -1.01 10.46 -11.42
C SER A 23 -0.23 11.00 -12.63
N ILE A 24 0.51 12.10 -12.49
CA ILE A 24 1.37 12.61 -13.57
C ILE A 24 2.46 11.59 -13.92
N THR A 25 3.05 10.95 -12.91
CA THR A 25 4.05 9.90 -13.14
C THR A 25 3.49 8.75 -13.94
N GLY A 26 2.29 8.27 -13.60
CA GLY A 26 1.69 7.18 -14.36
C GLY A 26 1.26 7.59 -15.78
N LEU A 27 0.91 8.86 -16.02
CA LEU A 27 0.73 9.38 -17.38
C LEU A 27 2.02 9.30 -18.19
N LEU A 28 3.15 9.76 -17.64
CA LEU A 28 4.44 9.74 -18.32
C LEU A 28 4.97 8.33 -18.56
N VAL A 29 4.74 7.42 -17.60
CA VAL A 29 5.11 6.00 -17.74
C VAL A 29 4.25 5.30 -18.81
N ARG A 30 2.96 5.65 -18.92
CA ARG A 30 2.07 5.08 -19.94
C ARG A 30 2.26 5.68 -21.33
N GLY A 31 2.78 6.89 -21.42
CA GLY A 31 3.16 7.54 -22.67
C GLY A 31 4.60 7.26 -23.09
N ASP A 32 5.22 6.20 -22.55
CA ASP A 32 6.60 5.75 -22.81
C ASP A 32 7.68 6.84 -22.67
N SER A 33 7.38 7.93 -21.95
CA SER A 33 8.29 9.06 -21.78
C SER A 33 9.29 8.84 -20.65
N ILE A 34 8.93 8.02 -19.65
CA ILE A 34 9.77 7.65 -18.50
C ILE A 34 9.59 6.16 -18.20
N GLN A 35 10.68 5.46 -17.86
CA GLN A 35 10.61 4.07 -17.40
C GLN A 35 9.91 3.96 -16.03
N ALA A 36 9.23 2.84 -15.79
CA ALA A 36 8.63 2.57 -14.49
C ALA A 36 9.71 2.55 -13.38
N GLY A 37 9.58 3.43 -12.38
CA GLY A 37 10.59 3.58 -11.33
C GLY A 37 11.79 4.44 -11.70
N GLY A 38 11.78 5.09 -12.87
CA GLY A 38 12.85 5.96 -13.35
C GLY A 38 13.23 7.07 -12.35
N ILE A 39 14.53 7.32 -12.27
CA ILE A 39 15.15 8.34 -11.41
C ILE A 39 14.60 9.72 -11.80
N GLY A 40 14.20 10.52 -10.81
CA GLY A 40 13.68 11.87 -11.03
C GLY A 40 12.22 11.91 -11.51
N SER A 41 11.50 10.79 -11.49
CA SER A 41 10.07 10.81 -11.82
C SER A 41 9.30 11.78 -10.90
N PRO A 42 8.18 12.39 -11.36
CA PRO A 42 7.43 13.36 -10.55
C PRO A 42 7.05 12.83 -9.16
N SER A 43 6.69 11.55 -9.07
CA SER A 43 6.39 10.87 -7.80
C SER A 43 7.59 10.84 -6.85
N GLN A 44 8.82 10.68 -7.35
CA GLN A 44 10.03 10.72 -6.52
C GLN A 44 10.31 12.13 -6.02
N LEU A 45 10.13 13.15 -6.88
CA LEU A 45 10.33 14.56 -6.52
C LEU A 45 9.37 15.00 -5.42
N ILE A 46 8.07 14.67 -5.54
CA ILE A 46 7.09 15.04 -4.50
C ILE A 46 7.37 14.29 -3.19
N ARG A 47 7.81 13.03 -3.24
CA ARG A 47 8.14 12.26 -2.04
C ARG A 47 9.38 12.82 -1.34
N LEU A 48 10.41 13.21 -2.09
CA LEU A 48 11.58 13.89 -1.54
C LEU A 48 11.19 15.22 -0.89
N TYR A 49 10.34 16.01 -1.55
CA TYR A 49 9.78 17.24 -0.97
C TYR A 49 9.03 16.97 0.35
N ILE A 50 8.17 15.95 0.40
CA ILE A 50 7.43 15.57 1.62
C ILE A 50 8.36 15.07 2.73
N ILE A 51 9.40 14.30 2.41
CA ILE A 51 10.42 13.88 3.40
C ILE A 51 11.12 15.10 3.97
N THR A 52 11.55 16.03 3.12
CA THR A 52 12.20 17.27 3.55
C THR A 52 11.31 18.06 4.51
N LEU A 53 10.02 18.27 4.17
CA LEU A 53 9.07 18.88 5.09
C LEU A 53 8.92 18.10 6.40
N SER A 54 8.86 16.77 6.32
CA SER A 54 8.76 15.90 7.49
C SER A 54 9.95 16.07 8.44
N ILE A 55 11.18 16.16 7.91
CA ILE A 55 12.39 16.39 8.70
C ILE A 55 12.30 17.72 9.46
N PHE A 56 11.88 18.79 8.78
CA PHE A 56 11.69 20.10 9.43
C PHE A 56 10.62 20.07 10.52
N ILE A 57 9.54 19.31 10.32
CA ILE A 57 8.49 19.12 11.32
C ILE A 57 9.01 18.33 12.52
N ILE A 58 9.70 17.20 12.32
CA ILE A 58 10.03 16.27 13.42
C ILE A 58 11.15 16.79 14.34
N ARG A 59 11.92 17.80 13.90
CA ARG A 59 13.21 18.32 14.44
C ARG A 59 13.38 18.43 15.95
N SER A 60 12.33 18.39 16.77
CA SER A 60 12.40 18.64 18.21
C SER A 60 12.24 17.43 19.15
N ASN A 61 11.62 16.30 18.77
CA ASN A 61 11.05 15.38 19.78
C ASN A 61 11.12 13.86 19.49
N VAL A 62 11.90 13.39 18.51
CA VAL A 62 11.98 11.95 18.20
C VAL A 62 13.40 11.42 18.38
N ASN A 63 13.54 10.32 19.11
CA ASN A 63 14.78 9.57 19.13
C ASN A 63 14.98 8.91 17.75
N TYR A 64 15.77 9.57 16.90
CA TYR A 64 16.03 9.13 15.53
C TYR A 64 16.87 7.87 15.47
N ILE A 65 17.38 7.33 16.59
CA ILE A 65 18.37 6.25 16.59
C ILE A 65 17.91 5.03 15.77
N TYR A 66 16.65 4.60 15.90
CA TYR A 66 16.13 3.46 15.15
C TYR A 66 15.95 3.75 13.66
N ILE A 67 15.57 4.98 13.32
CA ILE A 67 15.43 5.41 11.92
C ILE A 67 16.82 5.48 11.30
N THR A 68 17.78 6.08 12.01
CA THR A 68 19.18 6.16 11.58
C THR A 68 19.79 4.78 11.42
N LEU A 69 19.62 3.88 12.38
CA LEU A 69 20.13 2.51 12.29
C LEU A 69 19.50 1.75 11.11
N GLY A 70 18.18 1.86 10.91
CA GLY A 70 17.51 1.29 9.74
C GLY A 70 18.01 1.88 8.42
N SER A 71 18.24 3.20 8.38
CA SER A 71 18.82 3.87 7.23
C SER A 71 20.24 3.40 6.93
N CYS A 72 21.07 3.29 7.97
CA CYS A 72 22.43 2.78 7.84
C CYS A 72 22.44 1.33 7.33
N TYR A 73 21.53 0.47 7.80
CA TYR A 73 21.41 -0.90 7.31
C TYR A 73 21.08 -0.97 5.81
N LEU A 74 20.04 -0.26 5.37
CA LEU A 74 19.64 -0.25 3.96
C LEU A 74 20.74 0.35 3.06
N LEU A 75 21.34 1.47 3.47
CA LEU A 75 22.44 2.09 2.73
C LEU A 75 23.68 1.19 2.70
N PHE A 76 24.00 0.52 3.81
CA PHE A 76 25.13 -0.40 3.89
C PHE A 76 24.99 -1.53 2.88
N ILE A 77 23.81 -2.15 2.79
CA ILE A 77 23.58 -3.25 1.84
C ILE A 77 23.71 -2.76 0.38
N GLU A 78 23.14 -1.60 0.04
CA GLU A 78 23.26 -1.05 -1.32
C GLU A 78 24.71 -0.70 -1.67
N ILE A 79 25.48 -0.16 -0.73
CA ILE A 79 26.91 0.16 -0.93
C ILE A 79 27.74 -1.11 -1.08
N VAL A 80 27.53 -2.12 -0.22
CA VAL A 80 28.24 -3.41 -0.30
C VAL A 80 27.91 -4.10 -1.63
N SER A 81 26.65 -4.09 -2.04
CA SER A 81 26.24 -4.61 -3.35
C SER A 81 26.93 -3.86 -4.50
N PHE A 82 27.00 -2.54 -4.42
CA PHE A 82 27.70 -1.72 -5.41
C PHE A 82 29.20 -2.05 -5.51
N CYS A 83 29.89 -2.38 -4.41
CA CYS A 83 31.28 -2.83 -4.47
C CYS A 83 31.47 -4.08 -5.34
N PHE A 84 30.41 -4.87 -5.50
CA PHE A 84 30.41 -6.11 -6.25
C PHE A 84 30.02 -5.97 -7.71
N HIS A 85 28.91 -5.29 -8.01
CA HIS A 85 28.45 -5.11 -9.39
C HIS A 85 29.06 -3.88 -10.08
N LYS A 86 29.62 -2.93 -9.32
CA LYS A 86 30.34 -1.71 -9.77
C LYS A 86 29.58 -0.80 -10.74
N ASP A 87 28.26 -0.92 -10.79
CA ASP A 87 27.41 -0.11 -11.68
C ASP A 87 26.73 1.04 -10.93
N VAL A 88 27.00 2.27 -11.35
CA VAL A 88 26.48 3.48 -10.70
C VAL A 88 24.97 3.58 -10.87
N SER A 89 24.45 3.16 -12.03
CA SER A 89 23.02 3.22 -12.30
C SER A 89 22.24 2.28 -11.38
N GLY A 90 22.78 1.09 -11.14
CA GLY A 90 22.28 0.11 -10.19
C GLY A 90 22.26 0.62 -8.75
N LEU A 91 23.32 1.30 -8.31
CA LEU A 91 23.33 1.95 -7.00
C LEU A 91 22.21 3.01 -6.89
N LEU A 92 22.00 3.83 -7.92
CA LEU A 92 20.94 4.83 -7.91
C LEU A 92 19.54 4.19 -7.88
N TYR A 93 19.32 3.11 -8.63
CA TYR A 93 18.09 2.31 -8.50
C TYR A 93 17.92 1.77 -7.09
N GLY A 94 19.01 1.25 -6.50
CA GLY A 94 19.04 0.73 -5.14
C GLY A 94 18.56 1.74 -4.10
N LEU A 95 19.13 2.94 -4.17
CA LEU A 95 18.74 4.07 -3.33
C LEU A 95 17.30 4.52 -3.58
N VAL A 96 16.85 4.50 -4.84
CA VAL A 96 15.47 4.83 -5.23
C VAL A 96 14.45 3.83 -4.64
N PHE A 97 14.80 2.57 -4.45
CA PHE A 97 13.91 1.61 -3.80
C PHE A 97 13.96 1.74 -2.28
N SER A 98 15.15 1.86 -1.72
CA SER A 98 15.36 2.01 -0.27
C SER A 98 14.69 3.28 0.28
N TYR A 99 14.66 4.40 -0.45
CA TYR A 99 14.02 5.63 0.05
C TYR A 99 12.51 5.49 0.27
N LYS A 100 11.83 4.58 -0.43
CA LYS A 100 10.38 4.39 -0.31
C LYS A 100 9.98 3.93 1.10
N PHE A 101 10.83 3.15 1.76
CA PHE A 101 10.61 2.78 3.16
C PHE A 101 10.69 3.99 4.09
N PHE A 102 11.69 4.85 3.89
CA PHE A 102 11.84 6.07 4.69
C PHE A 102 10.67 7.01 4.49
N TYR A 103 10.20 7.17 3.25
CA TYR A 103 9.06 8.01 2.92
C TYR A 103 7.85 7.74 3.84
N SER A 104 7.47 6.48 4.01
CA SER A 104 6.33 6.11 4.86
C SER A 104 6.57 6.36 6.35
N ILE A 105 7.78 6.09 6.84
CA ILE A 105 8.17 6.35 8.23
C ILE A 105 8.11 7.85 8.53
N PHE A 106 8.71 8.68 7.67
CA PHE A 106 8.75 10.13 7.85
C PHE A 106 7.36 10.75 7.81
N ILE A 107 6.49 10.34 6.89
CA ILE A 107 5.10 10.83 6.86
C ILE A 107 4.37 10.45 8.14
N TYR A 108 4.47 9.20 8.58
CA TYR A 108 3.80 8.75 9.80
C TYR A 108 4.22 9.60 11.01
N LEU A 109 5.52 9.84 11.17
CA LEU A 109 6.05 10.64 12.28
C LEU A 109 5.64 12.11 12.20
N ALA A 110 5.69 12.70 11.00
CA ALA A 110 5.26 14.07 10.77
C ALA A 110 3.76 14.24 11.07
N LEU A 111 2.90 13.36 10.54
CA LEU A 111 1.48 13.36 10.85
C LEU A 111 1.25 13.16 12.34
N LYS A 112 1.87 12.16 12.97
CA LYS A 112 1.72 11.93 14.42
C LYS A 112 2.06 13.19 15.23
N LYS A 113 3.17 13.86 14.90
CA LYS A 113 3.59 15.10 15.58
C LYS A 113 2.57 16.23 15.37
N ILE A 114 2.19 16.50 14.11
CA ILE A 114 1.21 17.55 13.77
C ILE A 114 -0.10 17.34 14.53
N PHE A 115 -0.59 16.09 14.54
CA PHE A 115 -1.87 15.76 15.14
C PHE A 115 -1.83 15.86 16.67
N ASN A 116 -0.73 15.45 17.30
CA ASN A 116 -0.53 15.58 18.75
C ASN A 116 -0.42 17.04 19.20
N GLU A 117 0.44 17.85 18.56
CA GLU A 117 0.69 19.23 19.00
C GLU A 117 -0.49 20.17 18.77
N SER A 118 -1.31 19.86 17.77
CA SER A 118 -2.52 20.63 17.49
C SER A 118 -3.76 20.09 18.22
N ASN A 119 -3.60 19.11 19.12
CA ASN A 119 -4.66 18.46 19.89
C ASN A 119 -5.82 17.92 19.01
N TYR A 120 -5.50 17.37 17.85
CA TYR A 120 -6.51 16.76 16.99
C TYR A 120 -7.07 15.49 17.63
N SER A 121 -8.38 15.31 17.53
CA SER A 121 -9.08 14.14 18.02
C SER A 121 -9.05 12.99 16.99
N PHE A 122 -9.42 11.78 17.43
CA PHE A 122 -9.66 10.64 16.54
C PHE A 122 -10.62 10.98 15.37
N SER A 123 -11.64 11.81 15.64
CA SER A 123 -12.61 12.27 14.64
C SER A 123 -11.94 13.09 13.55
N ASP A 124 -10.96 13.91 13.91
CA ASP A 124 -10.28 14.77 12.95
C ASP A 124 -9.32 13.96 12.07
N VAL A 125 -8.68 12.93 12.61
CA VAL A 125 -7.88 11.96 11.83
C VAL A 125 -8.76 11.27 10.78
N LEU A 126 -9.96 10.81 11.18
CA LEU A 126 -10.90 10.17 10.25
C LEU A 126 -11.38 11.14 9.15
N LYS A 127 -11.70 12.40 9.49
CA LYS A 127 -12.09 13.43 8.51
C LYS A 127 -10.94 13.79 7.57
N PHE A 128 -9.70 13.81 8.06
CA PHE A 128 -8.50 14.00 7.25
C PHE A 128 -8.34 12.87 6.22
N ILE A 129 -8.46 11.61 6.66
CA ILE A 129 -8.40 10.44 5.78
C ILE A 129 -9.52 10.48 4.74
N ARG A 130 -10.74 10.84 5.14
CA ARG A 130 -11.87 11.02 4.22
C ARG A 130 -11.57 12.07 3.15
N ASN A 131 -11.00 13.22 3.52
CA ASN A 131 -10.68 14.28 2.56
C ASN A 131 -9.62 13.82 1.55
N PHE A 132 -8.59 13.11 2.01
CA PHE A 132 -7.60 12.46 1.15
C PHE A 132 -8.28 11.50 0.17
N LEU A 133 -9.16 10.63 0.68
CA LEU A 133 -9.87 9.64 -0.13
C LEU A 133 -10.78 10.28 -1.18
N PHE A 134 -11.54 11.31 -0.81
CA PHE A 134 -12.40 12.03 -1.75
C PHE A 134 -11.60 12.62 -2.91
N PHE A 135 -10.48 13.27 -2.61
CA PHE A 135 -9.63 13.86 -3.63
C PHE A 135 -8.98 12.79 -4.53
N LEU A 136 -8.51 11.69 -3.93
CA LEU A 136 -7.99 10.53 -4.66
C LEU A 136 -9.03 9.96 -5.64
N CYS A 137 -10.28 9.76 -5.21
CA CYS A 137 -11.37 9.29 -6.07
C CYS A 137 -11.62 10.23 -7.25
N ILE A 138 -11.63 11.55 -7.03
CA ILE A 138 -11.78 12.53 -8.12
C ILE A 138 -10.67 12.38 -9.15
N ILE A 139 -9.41 12.29 -8.72
CA ILE A 139 -8.27 12.14 -9.64
C ILE A 139 -8.39 10.85 -10.44
N ILE A 140 -8.81 9.73 -9.84
CA ILE A 140 -8.99 8.46 -10.55
C ILE A 140 -10.07 8.60 -11.62
N LEU A 141 -11.23 9.16 -11.28
CA LEU A 141 -12.35 9.30 -12.21
C LEU A 141 -12.01 10.24 -13.37
N VAL A 142 -11.45 11.42 -13.07
CA VAL A 142 -10.99 12.36 -14.10
C VAL A 142 -9.88 11.72 -14.95
N GLY A 143 -8.94 11.03 -14.31
CA GLY A 143 -7.86 10.31 -14.98
C GLY A 143 -8.34 9.22 -15.92
N ASN A 144 -9.40 8.49 -15.56
CA ASN A 144 -10.02 7.49 -16.45
C ASN A 144 -10.62 8.13 -17.70
N ILE A 145 -11.35 9.25 -17.54
CA ILE A 145 -11.91 9.99 -18.67
C ILE A 145 -10.80 10.49 -19.60
N LEU A 146 -9.73 11.05 -19.04
CA LEU A 146 -8.57 11.53 -19.79
C LEU A 146 -7.83 10.39 -20.50
N ALA A 147 -7.60 9.26 -19.82
CA ALA A 147 -6.88 8.12 -20.39
C ALA A 147 -7.59 7.57 -21.64
N ILE A 148 -8.93 7.58 -21.66
CA ILE A 148 -9.73 7.16 -22.82
C ILE A 148 -9.63 8.19 -23.94
N LYS A 149 -9.77 9.48 -23.61
CA LYS A 149 -9.69 10.56 -24.61
C LYS A 149 -8.33 10.64 -25.30
N VAL A 150 -7.25 10.34 -24.58
CA VAL A 150 -5.87 10.35 -25.11
C VAL A 150 -5.52 9.01 -25.78
N GLY A 151 -6.41 8.01 -25.76
CA GLY A 151 -6.18 6.69 -26.39
C GLY A 151 -5.22 5.78 -25.62
N ILE A 152 -4.87 6.15 -24.38
CA ILE A 152 -3.99 5.36 -23.50
C ILE A 152 -4.73 4.13 -22.92
N SER A 153 -6.06 4.17 -22.85
CA SER A 153 -6.92 3.07 -22.41
C SER A 153 -8.07 2.85 -23.38
N SER A 154 -8.32 1.60 -23.76
CA SER A 154 -9.45 1.22 -24.64
C SER A 154 -10.77 1.04 -23.88
N SER A 155 -10.74 0.95 -22.55
CA SER A 155 -11.95 0.81 -21.73
C SER A 155 -11.83 1.51 -20.37
N ILE A 156 -13.00 1.79 -19.76
CA ILE A 156 -13.12 2.35 -18.40
C ILE A 156 -12.82 1.27 -17.34
N PHE A 157 -13.14 0.01 -17.64
CA PHE A 157 -12.90 -1.13 -16.76
C PHE A 157 -11.45 -1.60 -16.83
N ARG A 158 -10.90 -2.08 -15.70
CA ARG A 158 -9.46 -2.38 -15.53
C ARG A 158 -8.54 -1.18 -15.77
N SER A 159 -9.09 0.04 -15.72
CA SER A 159 -8.29 1.24 -15.86
C SER A 159 -7.76 1.65 -14.49
N LYS A 160 -6.43 1.73 -14.38
CA LYS A 160 -5.73 2.36 -13.24
C LYS A 160 -5.77 3.89 -13.30
N GLY A 161 -6.62 4.48 -14.14
CA GLY A 161 -6.58 5.90 -14.48
C GLY A 161 -5.21 6.29 -15.01
N LEU A 162 -4.72 7.44 -14.57
CA LEU A 162 -3.37 7.89 -14.89
C LEU A 162 -2.34 7.40 -13.86
N PHE A 163 -2.69 6.51 -12.93
CA PHE A 163 -1.74 6.04 -11.92
C PHE A 163 -0.79 4.94 -12.45
N PRO A 164 0.45 4.85 -11.92
CA PRO A 164 1.44 3.90 -12.38
C PRO A 164 1.09 2.45 -11.98
N SER A 165 0.42 2.26 -10.83
CA SER A 165 0.17 0.93 -10.25
C SER A 165 -1.31 0.74 -9.87
N GLY A 166 -1.99 -0.21 -10.54
CA GLY A 166 -3.35 -0.62 -10.20
C GLY A 166 -3.46 -1.36 -8.85
N ASN A 167 -2.54 -2.29 -8.55
CA ASN A 167 -2.60 -3.08 -7.31
C ASN A 167 -2.43 -2.20 -6.06
N GLY A 168 -1.42 -1.33 -6.04
CA GLY A 168 -1.21 -0.37 -4.95
C GLY A 168 -2.41 0.55 -4.73
N LEU A 169 -3.06 0.99 -5.81
CA LEU A 169 -4.28 1.79 -5.74
C LEU A 169 -5.46 0.99 -5.16
N GLY A 170 -5.63 -0.26 -5.61
CA GLY A 170 -6.65 -1.18 -5.08
C GLY A 170 -6.48 -1.46 -3.59
N LEU A 171 -5.25 -1.68 -3.13
CA LEU A 171 -4.91 -1.83 -1.71
C LEU A 171 -5.25 -0.56 -0.91
N LEU A 172 -4.83 0.61 -1.41
CA LEU A 172 -5.07 1.89 -0.75
C LEU A 172 -6.56 2.17 -0.61
N LEU A 173 -7.32 2.15 -1.71
CA LEU A 173 -8.77 2.34 -1.70
C LEU A 173 -9.47 1.28 -0.83
N GLY A 174 -8.98 0.05 -0.88
CA GLY A 174 -9.49 -1.07 -0.11
C GLY A 174 -9.40 -0.84 1.39
N VAL A 175 -8.22 -0.52 1.91
CA VAL A 175 -8.04 -0.18 3.33
C VAL A 175 -8.82 1.08 3.70
N LEU A 176 -8.79 2.12 2.86
CA LEU A 176 -9.48 3.37 3.15
C LEU A 176 -11.01 3.21 3.21
N SER A 177 -11.59 2.36 2.37
CA SER A 177 -13.02 2.02 2.45
C SER A 177 -13.39 1.34 3.78
N LEU A 178 -12.53 0.44 4.29
CA LEU A 178 -12.71 -0.18 5.61
C LEU A 178 -12.56 0.85 6.75
N ILE A 179 -11.65 1.82 6.62
CA ILE A 179 -11.53 2.95 7.57
C ILE A 179 -12.78 3.82 7.55
N MET A 180 -13.36 4.10 6.39
CA MET A 180 -14.65 4.81 6.30
C MET A 180 -15.76 4.06 7.02
N ARG A 181 -15.80 2.72 6.92
CA ARG A 181 -16.76 1.89 7.66
C ARG A 181 -16.52 1.89 9.17
N LEU A 182 -15.26 1.90 9.60
CA LEU A 182 -14.93 2.13 11.01
C LEU A 182 -15.50 3.48 11.49
N GLY A 183 -15.26 4.56 10.76
CA GLY A 183 -15.78 5.89 11.11
C GLY A 183 -17.31 5.97 11.13
N ALA A 184 -18.00 5.22 10.26
CA ALA A 184 -19.46 5.11 10.28
C ALA A 184 -19.98 4.34 11.50
N ASN A 185 -19.31 3.24 11.88
CA ASN A 185 -19.65 2.45 13.07
C ASN A 185 -19.48 3.25 14.36
N GLU A 186 -18.44 4.07 14.44
CA GLU A 186 -18.19 5.00 15.56
C GLU A 186 -19.09 6.25 15.51
N LYS A 187 -20.03 6.33 14.54
CA LYS A 187 -20.94 7.45 14.30
C LYS A 187 -20.28 8.80 14.00
N ILE A 188 -19.01 8.80 13.60
CA ILE A 188 -18.23 9.99 13.28
C ILE A 188 -18.43 10.41 11.81
N LEU A 189 -18.38 9.44 10.89
CA LEU A 189 -18.48 9.66 9.44
C LEU A 189 -19.84 9.19 8.89
N ASN A 190 -20.92 9.85 9.34
CA ASN A 190 -22.30 9.47 8.99
C ASN A 190 -23.06 10.50 8.16
N SER A 191 -22.40 11.59 7.76
CA SER A 191 -23.05 12.62 6.95
C SER A 191 -23.33 12.12 5.53
N PHE A 192 -24.20 12.83 4.79
CA PHE A 192 -24.51 12.51 3.40
C PHE A 192 -23.26 12.56 2.51
N THR A 193 -22.36 13.51 2.77
CA THR A 193 -21.08 13.62 2.04
C THR A 193 -20.19 12.40 2.31
N ASP A 194 -20.10 11.92 3.55
CA ASP A 194 -19.31 10.73 3.88
C ASP A 194 -19.83 9.47 3.16
N LYS A 195 -21.15 9.33 3.05
CA LYS A 195 -21.79 8.24 2.29
C LYS A 195 -21.47 8.31 0.79
N ILE A 196 -21.46 9.52 0.21
CA ILE A 196 -21.03 9.74 -1.18
C ILE A 196 -19.56 9.34 -1.36
N VAL A 197 -18.67 9.78 -0.47
CA VAL A 197 -17.24 9.42 -0.55
C VAL A 197 -17.05 7.90 -0.49
N TYR A 198 -17.75 7.23 0.42
CA TYR A 198 -17.70 5.77 0.52
C TYR A 198 -18.21 5.10 -0.76
N PHE A 199 -19.35 5.55 -1.30
CA PHE A 199 -19.87 5.04 -2.57
C PHE A 199 -18.89 5.24 -3.74
N LEU A 200 -18.34 6.44 -3.89
CA LEU A 200 -17.31 6.74 -4.89
C LEU A 200 -16.08 5.84 -4.75
N THR A 201 -15.70 5.51 -3.51
CA THR A 201 -14.58 4.60 -3.25
C THR A 201 -14.88 3.18 -3.75
N LEU A 202 -16.08 2.66 -3.50
CA LEU A 202 -16.51 1.35 -4.02
C LEU A 202 -16.56 1.34 -5.55
N VAL A 203 -17.05 2.41 -6.18
CA VAL A 203 -17.03 2.57 -7.63
C VAL A 203 -15.59 2.53 -8.15
N CYS A 204 -14.67 3.30 -7.54
CA CYS A 204 -13.26 3.29 -7.93
C CYS A 204 -12.62 1.89 -7.77
N LEU A 205 -12.95 1.14 -6.71
CA LEU A 205 -12.46 -0.24 -6.54
C LEU A 205 -12.93 -1.15 -7.68
N VAL A 206 -14.20 -1.04 -8.10
CA VAL A 206 -14.75 -1.78 -9.24
C VAL A 206 -14.04 -1.39 -10.54
N LEU A 207 -13.79 -0.09 -10.77
CA LEU A 207 -13.12 0.38 -11.98
C LEU A 207 -11.67 -0.11 -12.08
N VAL A 208 -10.93 -0.11 -10.96
CA VAL A 208 -9.55 -0.58 -10.91
C VAL A 208 -9.48 -2.09 -11.20
N ALA A 209 -10.46 -2.88 -10.76
CA ALA A 209 -10.66 -4.29 -11.08
C ALA A 209 -9.41 -5.20 -10.93
N THR A 210 -8.54 -4.90 -9.96
CA THR A 210 -7.38 -5.77 -9.65
C THR A 210 -7.74 -6.86 -8.66
N LYS A 211 -6.90 -7.91 -8.57
CA LYS A 211 -7.03 -8.96 -7.54
C LYS A 211 -7.15 -8.36 -6.13
N ALA A 212 -6.35 -7.33 -5.83
CA ALA A 212 -6.44 -6.58 -4.58
C ALA A 212 -7.82 -5.92 -4.41
N SER A 213 -8.28 -5.18 -5.41
CA SER A 213 -9.58 -4.49 -5.36
C SER A 213 -10.74 -5.46 -5.13
N VAL A 214 -10.72 -6.63 -5.76
CA VAL A 214 -11.76 -7.66 -5.59
C VAL A 214 -11.81 -8.18 -4.16
N ILE A 215 -10.65 -8.52 -3.57
CA ILE A 215 -10.58 -8.98 -2.18
C ILE A 215 -11.18 -7.93 -1.24
N PHE A 216 -10.85 -6.65 -1.43
CA PHE A 216 -11.42 -5.58 -0.62
C PHE A 216 -12.90 -5.31 -0.90
N LEU A 217 -13.40 -5.50 -2.12
CA LEU A 217 -14.83 -5.44 -2.42
C LEU A 217 -15.58 -6.55 -1.69
N ILE A 218 -15.06 -7.78 -1.69
CA ILE A 218 -15.63 -8.92 -0.97
C ILE A 218 -15.62 -8.64 0.54
N LEU A 219 -14.52 -8.13 1.09
CA LEU A 219 -14.45 -7.76 2.51
C LEU A 219 -15.44 -6.66 2.87
N ASN A 220 -15.58 -5.61 2.06
CA ASN A 220 -16.59 -4.57 2.29
C ASN A 220 -18.01 -5.12 2.20
N ALA A 221 -18.30 -5.97 1.21
CA ALA A 221 -19.59 -6.62 1.07
C ALA A 221 -19.90 -7.52 2.28
N ALA A 222 -18.94 -8.31 2.76
CA ALA A 222 -19.07 -9.12 3.97
C ALA A 222 -19.34 -8.26 5.21
N VAL A 223 -18.57 -7.19 5.41
CA VAL A 223 -18.78 -6.24 6.51
C VAL A 223 -20.15 -5.58 6.42
N MET A 224 -20.60 -5.19 5.23
CA MET A 224 -21.95 -4.64 5.01
C MET A 224 -23.04 -5.68 5.33
N PHE A 225 -22.88 -6.91 4.86
CA PHE A 225 -23.82 -8.00 5.06
C PHE A 225 -23.96 -8.35 6.55
N PHE A 226 -22.85 -8.51 7.26
CA PHE A 226 -22.88 -8.82 8.70
C PHE A 226 -23.30 -7.64 9.57
N ALA A 227 -23.31 -6.40 9.05
CA ALA A 227 -23.88 -5.25 9.75
C ALA A 227 -25.42 -5.20 9.69
N LEU A 228 -26.06 -5.94 8.77
CA LEU A 228 -27.52 -5.98 8.66
C LEU A 228 -28.16 -6.79 9.81
N HIS A 229 -29.40 -6.45 10.15
CA HIS A 229 -30.25 -7.25 11.03
C HIS A 229 -30.44 -8.67 10.43
N PRO A 230 -30.48 -9.75 11.22
CA PRO A 230 -30.54 -11.13 10.70
C PRO A 230 -31.62 -11.35 9.65
N ILE A 231 -32.82 -10.81 9.84
CA ILE A 231 -33.93 -10.91 8.86
C ILE A 231 -33.56 -10.22 7.54
N ALA A 232 -32.97 -9.01 7.60
CA ALA A 232 -32.53 -8.29 6.42
C ALA A 232 -31.38 -9.00 5.68
N ARG A 233 -30.58 -9.83 6.37
CA ARG A 233 -29.58 -10.69 5.73
C ARG A 233 -30.25 -11.75 4.86
N TYR A 234 -31.24 -12.46 5.38
CA TYR A 234 -31.97 -13.48 4.62
C TYR A 234 -32.74 -12.88 3.44
N ILE A 235 -33.41 -11.74 3.66
CA ILE A 235 -34.09 -11.00 2.58
C ILE A 235 -33.06 -10.54 1.54
N GLY A 236 -31.92 -9.99 1.97
CA GLY A 236 -30.85 -9.56 1.08
C GLY A 236 -30.29 -10.71 0.24
N LEU A 237 -30.05 -11.88 0.84
CA LEU A 237 -29.64 -13.08 0.10
C LEU A 237 -30.69 -13.49 -0.93
N PHE A 238 -31.96 -13.53 -0.53
CA PHE A 238 -33.06 -13.88 -1.42
C PHE A 238 -33.16 -12.92 -2.62
N VAL A 239 -33.10 -11.61 -2.37
CA VAL A 239 -33.13 -10.58 -3.43
C VAL A 239 -31.91 -10.69 -4.33
N VAL A 240 -30.71 -10.86 -3.78
CA VAL A 240 -29.48 -11.04 -4.57
C VAL A 240 -29.57 -12.31 -5.42
N SER A 241 -30.09 -13.42 -4.88
CA SER A 241 -30.31 -14.65 -5.65
C SER A 241 -31.30 -14.45 -6.79
N ILE A 242 -32.39 -13.69 -6.58
CA ILE A 242 -33.33 -13.33 -7.65
C ILE A 242 -32.66 -12.48 -8.73
N ILE A 243 -31.91 -11.44 -8.34
CA ILE A 243 -31.18 -10.58 -9.28
C ILE A 243 -30.19 -11.42 -10.10
N ILE A 244 -29.44 -12.31 -9.44
CA ILE A 244 -28.50 -13.22 -10.11
C ILE A 244 -29.25 -14.13 -11.09
N ALA A 245 -30.41 -14.66 -10.72
CA ALA A 245 -31.20 -15.51 -11.60
C ALA A 245 -31.76 -14.74 -12.82
N ILE A 246 -32.28 -13.52 -12.62
CA ILE A 246 -32.85 -12.70 -13.70
C ILE A 246 -31.75 -12.20 -14.65
N PHE A 247 -30.62 -11.75 -14.11
CA PHE A 247 -29.55 -11.12 -14.88
C PHE A 247 -28.36 -12.05 -15.14
N TRP A 248 -28.53 -13.37 -14.97
CA TRP A 248 -27.46 -14.37 -15.03
C TRP A 248 -26.54 -14.18 -16.24
N THR A 249 -27.13 -14.10 -17.44
CA THR A 249 -26.38 -13.96 -18.69
C THR A 249 -25.58 -12.65 -18.75
N ASN A 250 -26.18 -11.53 -18.34
CA ASN A 250 -25.52 -10.23 -18.34
C ASN A 250 -24.42 -10.15 -17.27
N ILE A 251 -24.66 -10.76 -16.11
CA ILE A 251 -23.69 -10.86 -15.02
C ILE A 251 -22.50 -11.70 -15.48
N ILE A 252 -22.72 -12.88 -16.06
CA ILE A 252 -21.65 -13.71 -16.61
C ILE A 252 -20.88 -12.97 -17.70
N TYR A 253 -21.57 -12.32 -18.64
CA TYR A 253 -20.91 -11.55 -19.68
C TYR A 253 -20.04 -10.42 -19.09
N GLY A 254 -20.56 -9.67 -18.11
CA GLY A 254 -19.81 -8.63 -17.42
C GLY A 254 -18.63 -9.17 -16.61
N LEU A 255 -18.81 -10.31 -15.91
CA LEU A 255 -17.75 -10.99 -15.17
C LEU A 255 -16.67 -11.53 -16.11
N ASN A 256 -17.05 -12.11 -17.25
CA ASN A 256 -16.12 -12.58 -18.27
C ASN A 256 -15.32 -11.40 -18.83
N LEU A 257 -15.96 -10.27 -19.18
CA LEU A 257 -15.24 -9.06 -19.58
C LEU A 257 -14.35 -8.50 -18.47
N ALA A 258 -14.80 -8.51 -17.21
CA ALA A 258 -14.04 -7.97 -16.08
C ALA A 258 -12.86 -8.88 -15.66
N PHE A 259 -13.00 -10.20 -15.81
CA PHE A 259 -12.08 -11.21 -15.29
C PHE A 259 -11.50 -12.15 -16.34
N ASP A 260 -11.67 -11.90 -17.64
CA ASP A 260 -11.14 -12.67 -18.77
C ASP A 260 -9.72 -13.21 -18.52
N VAL A 261 -8.79 -12.37 -18.06
CA VAL A 261 -7.40 -12.80 -17.78
C VAL A 261 -7.31 -13.78 -16.61
N ILE A 262 -8.14 -13.61 -15.58
CA ILE A 262 -8.21 -14.53 -14.45
C ILE A 262 -8.84 -15.84 -14.89
N ILE A 263 -9.91 -15.81 -15.68
CA ILE A 263 -10.59 -16.99 -16.21
C ILE A 263 -9.65 -17.76 -17.13
N PHE A 264 -9.03 -17.08 -18.10
CA PHE A 264 -8.01 -17.66 -18.98
C PHE A 264 -6.90 -18.34 -18.18
N ARG A 265 -6.36 -17.69 -17.14
CA ARG A 265 -5.33 -18.30 -16.27
C ARG A 265 -5.86 -19.46 -15.44
N PHE A 266 -7.14 -19.44 -15.08
CA PHE A 266 -7.77 -20.52 -14.33
C PHE A 266 -7.98 -21.76 -15.19
N GLU A 267 -8.38 -21.57 -16.45
CA GLU A 267 -8.61 -22.65 -17.41
C GLU A 267 -7.29 -23.29 -17.87
N ASN A 268 -6.22 -22.49 -17.99
CA ASN A 268 -4.90 -22.95 -18.41
C ASN A 268 -3.94 -23.24 -17.24
N LYS A 269 -4.44 -23.50 -16.02
CA LYS A 269 -3.59 -23.82 -14.86
C LYS A 269 -3.22 -25.30 -14.85
N GLU A 270 -1.94 -25.59 -14.63
CA GLU A 270 -1.43 -26.94 -14.36
C GLU A 270 -1.57 -27.28 -12.87
N SER A 271 -1.46 -26.28 -11.99
CA SER A 271 -1.64 -26.43 -10.55
C SER A 271 -2.37 -25.24 -9.90
N TRP A 272 -2.99 -25.48 -8.73
CA TRP A 272 -3.59 -24.40 -7.93
C TRP A 272 -2.54 -23.38 -7.46
N LEU A 273 -1.32 -23.83 -7.18
CA LEU A 273 -0.21 -22.96 -6.79
C LEU A 273 0.17 -22.02 -7.93
N GLN A 274 0.30 -22.53 -9.16
CA GLN A 274 0.59 -21.74 -10.36
C GLN A 274 -0.48 -20.67 -10.61
N PHE A 275 -1.76 -21.01 -10.40
CA PHE A 275 -2.86 -20.06 -10.53
C PHE A 275 -2.80 -18.94 -9.47
N ILE A 276 -2.57 -19.30 -8.21
CA ILE A 276 -2.46 -18.36 -7.09
C ILE A 276 -1.27 -17.43 -7.29
N LEU A 277 -0.10 -17.98 -7.61
CA LEU A 277 1.13 -17.24 -7.90
C LEU A 277 1.12 -16.57 -9.26
N SER A 278 0.06 -16.71 -10.06
CA SER A 278 -0.09 -16.06 -11.36
C SER A 278 1.03 -16.39 -12.36
N GLY A 279 1.56 -17.61 -12.31
CA GLY A 279 2.70 -18.03 -13.13
C GLY A 279 4.08 -17.61 -12.60
N ARG A 280 4.16 -17.01 -11.40
CA ARG A 280 5.43 -16.55 -10.81
C ARG A 280 6.33 -17.66 -10.26
N GLU A 281 5.82 -18.88 -10.17
CA GLU A 281 6.59 -20.05 -9.74
C GLU A 281 7.89 -20.20 -10.53
N ASN A 282 7.84 -20.10 -11.85
CA ASN A 282 9.03 -20.22 -12.70
C ASN A 282 10.05 -19.10 -12.43
N TYR A 283 9.60 -17.88 -12.13
CA TYR A 283 10.49 -16.78 -11.77
C TYR A 283 11.13 -17.01 -10.40
N ILE A 284 10.39 -17.53 -9.43
CA ILE A 284 10.91 -17.88 -8.10
C ILE A 284 11.94 -18.99 -8.22
N ASN A 285 11.65 -20.06 -8.96
CA ASN A 285 12.57 -21.18 -9.15
C ASN A 285 13.87 -20.70 -9.81
N THR A 286 13.76 -19.89 -10.87
CA THR A 286 14.92 -19.29 -11.53
C THR A 286 15.72 -18.39 -10.57
N ALA A 287 15.03 -17.61 -9.73
CA ALA A 287 15.67 -16.74 -8.76
C ALA A 287 16.42 -17.53 -7.69
N VAL A 288 15.83 -18.61 -7.17
CA VAL A 288 16.47 -19.52 -6.20
C VAL A 288 17.69 -20.19 -6.83
N ASP A 289 17.55 -20.75 -8.02
CA ASP A 289 18.67 -21.41 -8.73
C ASP A 289 19.85 -20.46 -8.99
N THR A 290 19.54 -19.19 -9.32
CA THR A 290 20.56 -18.16 -9.54
C THR A 290 21.20 -17.73 -8.22
N PHE A 291 20.39 -17.60 -7.18
CA PHE A 291 20.82 -17.22 -5.85
C PHE A 291 21.76 -18.25 -5.22
N GLU A 292 21.46 -19.54 -5.38
CA GLU A 292 22.28 -20.65 -4.86
C GLU A 292 23.65 -20.76 -5.53
N LYS A 293 23.76 -20.35 -6.79
CA LYS A 293 25.04 -20.31 -7.53
C LYS A 293 25.95 -19.16 -7.11
N SER A 294 25.50 -18.30 -6.20
CA SER A 294 26.26 -17.12 -5.79
C SER A 294 27.52 -17.49 -4.98
N PRO A 295 28.70 -16.94 -5.32
CA PRO A 295 29.96 -17.25 -4.62
C PRO A 295 29.98 -16.78 -3.16
N TRP A 296 29.03 -15.94 -2.74
CA TRP A 296 28.84 -15.49 -1.36
C TRP A 296 27.42 -15.78 -0.85
N TYR A 297 26.90 -16.95 -1.21
CA TYR A 297 25.58 -17.41 -0.81
C TYR A 297 25.26 -17.12 0.67
N PHE A 298 26.15 -17.46 1.60
CA PHE A 298 25.87 -17.33 3.04
C PHE A 298 25.71 -15.88 3.52
N PRO A 299 26.64 -14.95 3.25
CA PRO A 299 26.40 -13.52 3.52
C PRO A 299 25.12 -12.98 2.87
N ARG A 300 24.87 -13.38 1.62
CA ARG A 300 23.68 -12.95 0.86
C ARG A 300 22.38 -13.48 1.46
N PHE A 301 22.39 -14.70 2.00
CA PHE A 301 21.26 -15.29 2.69
C PHE A 301 20.89 -14.52 3.96
N ILE A 302 21.88 -14.04 4.72
CA ILE A 302 21.64 -13.33 5.98
C ILE A 302 21.24 -11.86 5.72
N PHE A 303 22.02 -11.15 4.90
CA PHE A 303 21.93 -9.69 4.74
C PHE A 303 21.26 -9.25 3.43
N GLY A 304 21.15 -10.13 2.44
CA GLY A 304 20.66 -9.79 1.11
C GLY A 304 21.75 -9.23 0.19
N ALA A 305 21.34 -8.83 -1.01
CA ALA A 305 22.21 -8.28 -2.06
C ALA A 305 21.81 -6.85 -2.48
N GLY A 306 20.95 -6.18 -1.72
CA GLY A 306 20.41 -4.87 -2.10
C GLY A 306 19.31 -5.00 -3.15
N SER A 307 18.58 -3.91 -3.34
CA SER A 307 17.39 -3.96 -4.17
C SER A 307 17.73 -4.17 -5.65
N PHE A 308 18.79 -3.56 -6.16
CA PHE A 308 19.20 -3.70 -7.56
C PHE A 308 19.65 -5.12 -7.92
N LEU A 309 20.64 -5.67 -7.20
CA LEU A 309 21.17 -7.00 -7.50
C LEU A 309 20.19 -8.13 -7.09
N SER A 310 19.38 -7.93 -6.04
CA SER A 310 18.29 -8.83 -5.60
C SER A 310 18.71 -10.31 -5.57
N TYR A 311 18.29 -11.13 -6.55
CA TYR A 311 18.66 -12.55 -6.70
C TYR A 311 19.69 -12.82 -7.82
N GLU A 312 20.03 -11.83 -8.65
CA GLU A 312 20.94 -11.96 -9.80
C GLU A 312 22.42 -12.11 -9.38
N LEU A 313 23.26 -12.61 -10.27
CA LEU A 313 24.71 -12.68 -10.06
C LEU A 313 25.37 -11.37 -10.50
N PRO A 314 26.41 -10.87 -9.80
CA PRO A 314 27.13 -9.66 -10.20
C PRO A 314 27.79 -9.74 -11.58
N SER A 315 28.01 -10.95 -12.10
CA SER A 315 28.57 -11.19 -13.44
C SER A 315 27.54 -11.10 -14.56
N ASP A 316 26.26 -11.36 -14.25
CA ASP A 316 25.23 -11.67 -15.25
C ASP A 316 24.00 -10.76 -15.12
N PHE A 317 24.08 -9.69 -14.34
CA PHE A 317 22.95 -8.80 -14.11
C PHE A 317 22.63 -7.98 -15.36
N THR A 318 21.34 -7.80 -15.63
CA THR A 318 20.86 -6.90 -16.68
C THR A 318 20.44 -5.57 -16.06
N LEU A 319 20.70 -4.45 -16.74
CA LEU A 319 20.24 -3.12 -16.30
C LEU A 319 18.71 -3.02 -16.17
N SER A 320 17.96 -4.00 -16.68
CA SER A 320 16.54 -4.16 -16.38
C SER A 320 16.38 -4.76 -14.99
N TYR A 321 16.02 -3.91 -14.05
CA TYR A 321 15.58 -4.28 -12.71
C TYR A 321 14.41 -5.29 -12.75
N LYS A 322 14.60 -6.50 -12.21
CA LYS A 322 13.58 -7.56 -12.18
C LYS A 322 13.09 -7.80 -10.75
N MET A 323 11.86 -7.37 -10.46
CA MET A 323 11.13 -7.78 -9.26
C MET A 323 10.37 -9.07 -9.51
N LEU A 324 10.21 -9.89 -8.47
CA LEU A 324 9.34 -11.07 -8.49
C LEU A 324 7.88 -10.72 -8.17
N GLU A 325 7.62 -9.44 -7.85
CA GLU A 325 6.29 -8.90 -7.55
C GLU A 325 5.63 -9.50 -6.31
N MET A 326 6.45 -9.96 -5.37
CA MET A 326 6.03 -10.59 -4.11
C MET A 326 6.91 -10.05 -2.99
N ASP A 327 6.41 -9.11 -2.18
CA ASP A 327 7.23 -8.40 -1.20
C ASP A 327 7.97 -9.34 -0.26
N GLY A 328 7.36 -10.46 0.16
CA GLY A 328 8.04 -11.43 1.02
C GLY A 328 9.29 -12.04 0.37
N VAL A 329 9.19 -12.40 -0.90
CA VAL A 329 10.29 -13.00 -1.67
C VAL A 329 11.31 -11.94 -2.08
N ASP A 330 10.83 -10.77 -2.52
CA ASP A 330 11.67 -9.64 -2.90
C ASP A 330 12.47 -9.13 -1.68
N VAL A 331 11.85 -8.94 -0.51
CA VAL A 331 12.56 -8.54 0.72
C VAL A 331 13.61 -9.56 1.12
N PHE A 332 13.34 -10.86 0.96
CA PHE A 332 14.33 -11.90 1.25
C PHE A 332 15.56 -11.78 0.34
N PHE A 333 15.39 -11.64 -0.98
CA PHE A 333 16.54 -11.53 -1.87
C PHE A 333 17.29 -10.20 -1.72
N MET A 334 16.56 -9.10 -1.49
CA MET A 334 17.14 -7.77 -1.36
C MET A 334 17.82 -7.54 -0.02
N TYR A 335 17.22 -8.00 1.08
CA TYR A 335 17.63 -7.64 2.45
C TYR A 335 17.85 -8.86 3.37
N GLY A 336 17.84 -10.07 2.80
CA GLY A 336 18.18 -11.31 3.48
C GLY A 336 17.14 -11.77 4.50
N LEU A 337 17.52 -12.78 5.26
CA LEU A 337 16.72 -13.31 6.36
C LEU A 337 16.40 -12.25 7.42
N ILE A 338 17.33 -11.33 7.69
CA ILE A 338 17.11 -10.23 8.64
C ILE A 338 15.97 -9.33 8.15
N GLY A 339 16.01 -8.91 6.88
CA GLY A 339 14.95 -8.10 6.28
C GLY A 339 13.60 -8.82 6.31
N LEU A 340 13.57 -10.11 5.99
CA LEU A 340 12.35 -10.92 6.00
C LEU A 340 11.75 -11.03 7.41
N ILE A 341 12.57 -11.26 8.44
CA ILE A 341 12.11 -11.32 9.83
C ILE A 341 11.50 -9.98 10.25
N ILE A 342 12.18 -8.86 9.97
CA ILE A 342 11.67 -7.52 10.29
C ILE A 342 10.34 -7.27 9.57
N TYR A 343 10.24 -7.64 8.29
CA TYR A 343 9.04 -7.54 7.49
C TYR A 343 7.85 -8.32 8.10
N VAL A 344 8.06 -9.59 8.46
CA VAL A 344 7.03 -10.44 9.06
C VAL A 344 6.61 -9.91 10.43
N LEU A 345 7.57 -9.55 11.30
CA LEU A 345 7.29 -9.00 12.62
C LEU A 345 6.52 -7.68 12.54
N PHE A 346 6.87 -6.81 11.59
CA PHE A 346 6.16 -5.56 11.34
C PHE A 346 4.69 -5.81 10.96
N PHE A 347 4.44 -6.77 10.08
CA PHE A 347 3.08 -7.10 9.65
C PHE A 347 2.24 -7.79 10.72
N ILE A 348 2.86 -8.66 11.52
CA ILE A 348 2.22 -9.24 12.72
C ILE A 348 1.85 -8.11 13.68
N TYR A 349 2.78 -7.21 13.97
CA TYR A 349 2.53 -6.04 14.82
C TYR A 349 1.38 -5.19 14.27
N LEU A 350 1.41 -4.82 12.99
CA LEU A 350 0.37 -4.02 12.33
C LEU A 350 -1.00 -4.69 12.45
N THR A 351 -1.06 -6.01 12.24
CA THR A 351 -2.29 -6.80 12.30
C THR A 351 -2.86 -6.84 13.71
N ILE A 352 -2.04 -7.19 14.70
CA ILE A 352 -2.45 -7.21 16.12
C ILE A 352 -2.99 -5.84 16.53
N ARG A 353 -2.24 -4.77 16.25
CA ARG A 353 -2.66 -3.39 16.58
C ARG A 353 -3.93 -2.97 15.86
N SER A 354 -4.16 -3.44 14.63
CA SER A 354 -5.38 -3.16 13.89
C SER A 354 -6.60 -3.83 14.54
N PHE A 355 -6.46 -5.07 15.02
CA PHE A 355 -7.53 -5.76 15.76
C PHE A 355 -7.84 -5.12 17.11
N GLU A 356 -6.88 -4.49 17.78
CA GLU A 356 -7.12 -3.73 19.02
C GLU A 356 -8.04 -2.51 18.79
N ILE A 357 -7.99 -1.91 17.59
CA ILE A 357 -8.88 -0.81 17.20
C ILE A 357 -10.25 -1.38 16.83
N SER A 358 -10.30 -2.25 15.81
CA SER A 358 -11.54 -2.89 15.37
C SER A 358 -11.27 -4.16 14.56
N ARG A 359 -12.24 -5.09 14.58
CA ARG A 359 -12.19 -6.30 13.75
C ARG A 359 -12.16 -5.98 12.25
N ILE A 360 -12.83 -4.91 11.82
CA ILE A 360 -12.87 -4.47 10.41
C ILE A 360 -11.47 -4.09 9.95
N LEU A 361 -10.76 -3.28 10.75
CA LEU A 361 -9.40 -2.87 10.42
C LEU A 361 -8.40 -4.03 10.52
N GLY A 362 -8.58 -4.93 11.50
CA GLY A 362 -7.79 -6.15 11.62
C GLY A 362 -7.84 -7.02 10.37
N TRP A 363 -9.04 -7.32 9.85
CA TRP A 363 -9.18 -8.04 8.58
C TRP A 363 -8.63 -7.28 7.37
N GLY A 364 -8.72 -5.95 7.38
CA GLY A 364 -8.06 -5.11 6.38
C GLY A 364 -6.53 -5.24 6.40
N ALA A 365 -5.92 -5.28 7.58
CA ALA A 365 -4.50 -5.49 7.75
C ALA A 365 -4.05 -6.90 7.34
N VAL A 366 -4.85 -7.94 7.67
CA VAL A 366 -4.62 -9.32 7.20
C VAL A 366 -4.64 -9.38 5.68
N ALA A 367 -5.64 -8.77 5.04
CA ALA A 367 -5.75 -8.76 3.58
C ALA A 367 -4.57 -8.04 2.92
N LEU A 368 -4.13 -6.92 3.50
CA LEU A 368 -2.97 -6.18 3.04
C LEU A 368 -1.67 -7.00 3.20
N PHE A 369 -1.50 -7.72 4.31
CA PHE A 369 -0.35 -8.58 4.54
C PHE A 369 -0.31 -9.77 3.57
N LEU A 370 -1.42 -10.50 3.44
CA LEU A 370 -1.51 -11.63 2.52
C LEU A 370 -1.27 -11.21 1.07
N HIS A 371 -1.80 -10.05 0.67
CA HIS A 371 -1.54 -9.52 -0.66
C HIS A 371 -0.07 -9.12 -0.86
N SER A 372 0.54 -8.47 0.14
CA SER A 372 1.96 -8.11 0.13
C SER A 372 2.85 -9.35 -0.03
N LEU A 373 2.55 -10.40 0.72
CA LEU A 373 3.31 -11.65 0.70
C LEU A 373 3.16 -12.41 -0.62
N MET A 374 1.95 -12.46 -1.18
CA MET A 374 1.63 -13.38 -2.28
C MET A 374 1.55 -12.75 -3.68
N ALA A 375 1.15 -11.48 -3.77
CA ALA A 375 0.56 -10.97 -5.02
C ALA A 375 0.95 -9.54 -5.40
N GLY A 376 1.64 -8.76 -4.57
CA GLY A 376 2.04 -7.44 -5.01
C GLY A 376 2.94 -6.60 -4.11
N HIS A 377 3.53 -5.60 -4.77
CA HIS A 377 4.32 -4.53 -4.18
C HIS A 377 3.48 -3.62 -3.29
N THR A 378 3.46 -3.92 -2.00
CA THR A 378 2.72 -3.19 -0.98
C THR A 378 3.63 -2.23 -0.25
N ILE A 379 4.81 -2.67 0.19
CA ILE A 379 5.76 -1.80 0.88
C ILE A 379 6.64 -1.01 -0.10
N PHE A 380 7.01 -1.61 -1.24
CA PHE A 380 7.81 -0.93 -2.28
C PHE A 380 7.00 0.03 -3.17
N ASN A 381 5.76 0.31 -2.78
CA ASN A 381 4.83 1.13 -3.54
C ASN A 381 4.26 2.23 -2.64
N GLY A 382 4.57 3.48 -3.00
CA GLY A 382 4.21 4.66 -2.21
C GLY A 382 2.71 4.74 -1.91
N LEU A 383 1.85 4.34 -2.87
CA LEU A 383 0.40 4.39 -2.71
C LEU A 383 -0.08 3.44 -1.60
N SER A 384 0.24 2.16 -1.68
CA SER A 384 -0.16 1.18 -0.65
C SER A 384 0.51 1.43 0.69
N ALA A 385 1.73 1.97 0.69
CA ALA A 385 2.40 2.34 1.94
C ALA A 385 1.69 3.49 2.67
N THR A 386 0.98 4.39 1.97
CA THR A 386 0.12 5.39 2.65
C THR A 386 -1.04 4.75 3.43
N ALA A 387 -1.53 3.59 3.01
CA ALA A 387 -2.57 2.86 3.76
C ALA A 387 -2.04 2.39 5.13
N ILE A 388 -0.80 1.89 5.15
CA ILE A 388 -0.10 1.47 6.38
C ILE A 388 0.07 2.68 7.31
N VAL A 389 0.48 3.83 6.78
CA VAL A 389 0.61 5.08 7.54
C VAL A 389 -0.71 5.46 8.22
N PHE A 390 -1.84 5.39 7.51
CA PHE A 390 -3.14 5.72 8.10
C PHE A 390 -3.59 4.74 9.18
N ILE A 391 -3.35 3.44 9.01
CA ILE A 391 -3.62 2.44 10.06
C ILE A 391 -2.83 2.76 11.33
N LEU A 392 -1.52 3.02 11.20
CA LEU A 392 -0.65 3.37 12.33
C LEU A 392 -1.03 4.70 12.97
N LEU A 393 -1.47 5.68 12.18
CA LEU A 393 -1.95 6.95 12.69
C LEU A 393 -3.21 6.74 13.54
N LEU A 394 -4.20 5.99 13.05
CA LEU A 394 -5.43 5.69 13.80
C LEU A 394 -5.15 4.99 15.14
N LYS A 395 -4.15 4.10 15.20
CA LYS A 395 -3.71 3.46 16.45
C LYS A 395 -3.35 4.45 17.55
N ASN A 396 -2.68 5.55 17.21
CA ASN A 396 -2.22 6.52 18.21
C ASN A 396 -3.34 7.44 18.73
N PHE A 397 -4.42 7.61 17.98
CA PHE A 397 -5.50 8.54 18.35
C PHE A 397 -6.76 7.82 18.80
N HIS A 398 -6.84 6.50 18.66
CA HIS A 398 -8.04 5.75 19.05
C HIS A 398 -8.23 5.76 20.59
N PRO A 399 -9.45 6.01 21.11
CA PRO A 399 -9.67 6.13 22.55
C PRO A 399 -9.31 4.88 23.36
N LYS A 400 -9.49 3.68 22.79
CA LYS A 400 -9.18 2.41 23.49
C LYS A 400 -7.69 2.17 23.68
N THR A 401 -6.85 2.67 22.77
CA THR A 401 -5.39 2.50 22.85
C THR A 401 -4.80 3.49 23.85
N ASN A 402 -5.28 4.74 23.84
CA ASN A 402 -4.84 5.74 24.82
C ASN A 402 -5.23 5.37 26.26
N LYS A 403 -6.38 4.72 26.49
CA LYS A 403 -6.75 4.18 27.82
C LYS A 403 -5.83 3.05 28.29
N LYS A 404 -5.43 2.12 27.42
CA LYS A 404 -4.53 1.01 27.79
C LYS A 404 -3.11 1.49 28.10
N GLU A 405 -2.58 2.46 27.34
CA GLU A 405 -1.26 3.03 27.61
C GLU A 405 -1.26 3.83 28.92
N TYR A 406 -2.35 4.53 29.26
CA TYR A 406 -2.49 5.23 30.56
C TYR A 406 -2.53 4.27 31.75
N ILE A 407 -3.33 3.19 31.66
CA ILE A 407 -3.46 2.19 32.74
C ILE A 407 -2.12 1.47 32.98
N ASN A 408 -1.37 1.14 31.92
CA ASN A 408 -0.05 0.52 32.05
C ASN A 408 1.02 1.48 32.60
N TYR A 409 0.86 2.79 32.41
CA TYR A 409 1.74 3.80 32.97
C TYR A 409 1.48 3.97 34.49
N GLU A 410 0.22 4.06 34.91
CA GLU A 410 -0.15 4.12 36.34
C GLU A 410 0.24 2.84 37.10
N SER A 411 0.13 1.67 36.48
CA SER A 411 0.60 0.42 37.09
C SER A 411 2.12 0.32 37.19
N SER A 412 2.87 0.98 36.29
CA SER A 412 4.34 1.05 36.38
C SER A 412 4.85 2.01 37.46
N ILE A 413 4.07 3.05 37.80
CA ILE A 413 4.40 4.02 38.85
C ILE A 413 4.03 3.48 40.25
N SER A 414 3.02 2.61 40.34
CA SER A 414 2.58 2.01 41.60
C SER A 414 3.39 0.77 42.03
N VAL A 415 4.35 0.32 41.20
CA VAL A 415 5.24 -0.82 41.47
C VAL A 415 6.71 -0.37 41.65
N SER A 416 7.01 0.92 41.45
CA SER A 416 8.27 1.57 41.85
C SER A 416 8.10 2.29 43.18
#